data_AF-A0A6G1IHV4-F1
#
_entry.id   AF-A0A6G1IHV4-F1
#
_cell.length_a   1.000
_cell.length_b   1.000
_cell.length_c   1.000
_cell.angle_alpha   90.00
_cell.angle_beta   90.00
_cell.angle_gamma   90.00
#
_symmetry.space_group_name_H-M   'P 1'
#
loop_
_entity.id
_entity.type
_entity.pdbx_description
1 polymer ?
#
loop_
_entity_poly.entity_id
_entity_poly.type
_entity_poly.pdbx_seq_one_letter_code
_entity_poly.pdbx_strand_id
1 'polypeptide(L)'
;MARVKKESFVLRHTDLDMQNLLVSDDGTVTGIIDWNRVMAMPRCVGATAIPVFLRRDWLPESMLMDAMAEYTDARYMLKSPIYEAALAALEGDGDEEDSVNKVFMKIPELQLLDQAELCKRIGAGWPAGEKFLAKKIAEVLKPE
;
A
#
# COMPACT_ATOMS: atom_id res chain seq x y z
N MET A 1 18.93 -22.02 -26.73
CA MET A 1 17.52 -22.06 -26.31
C MET A 1 17.42 -21.42 -24.93
N ALA A 2 16.73 -20.27 -24.81
CA ALA A 2 16.53 -19.63 -23.51
C ALA A 2 15.56 -20.49 -22.68
N ARG A 3 15.96 -20.84 -21.46
CA ARG A 3 15.12 -21.59 -20.52
C ARG A 3 13.95 -20.69 -20.13
N VAL A 4 12.74 -21.00 -20.59
CA VAL A 4 11.51 -20.32 -20.14
C VAL A 4 11.43 -20.51 -18.63
N LYS A 5 11.68 -19.45 -17.85
CA LYS A 5 11.49 -19.48 -16.40
C LYS A 5 10.00 -19.66 -16.17
N LYS A 6 9.62 -20.78 -15.55
CA LYS A 6 8.23 -21.01 -15.13
C LYS A 6 7.87 -19.94 -14.10
N GLU A 7 6.98 -19.02 -14.50
CA GLU A 7 6.38 -18.03 -13.61
C GLU A 7 5.73 -18.77 -12.44
N SER A 8 5.95 -18.26 -11.23
CA SER A 8 5.27 -18.77 -10.06
C SER A 8 5.03 -17.65 -9.07
N PHE A 9 3.88 -17.73 -8.43
CA PHE A 9 3.49 -16.82 -7.38
C PHE A 9 3.81 -17.42 -6.02
N VAL A 10 4.10 -16.56 -5.06
CA VAL A 10 4.23 -16.89 -3.65
C VAL A 10 3.35 -15.95 -2.84
N LEU A 11 2.82 -16.45 -1.73
CA LEU A 11 2.08 -15.61 -0.79
C LEU A 11 3.09 -14.70 -0.05
N ARG A 12 2.82 -13.40 -0.05
CA ARG A 12 3.57 -12.41 0.71
C ARG A 12 2.67 -11.81 1.78
N HIS A 13 3.17 -11.83 3.02
CA HIS A 13 2.65 -11.02 4.11
C HIS A 13 3.05 -9.56 3.84
N THR A 14 2.08 -8.74 3.45
CA THR A 14 2.29 -7.36 2.98
C THR A 14 2.68 -6.42 4.11
N ASP A 15 2.16 -6.72 5.30
CA ASP A 15 2.33 -5.94 6.53
C ASP A 15 3.15 -6.70 7.58
N LEU A 16 4.27 -7.32 7.16
CA LEU A 16 5.11 -8.07 8.09
C LEU A 16 5.99 -7.10 8.89
N ASP A 17 5.47 -6.68 10.05
CA ASP A 17 6.17 -5.89 11.07
C ASP A 17 6.32 -6.68 12.39
N MET A 18 6.91 -6.06 13.42
CA MET A 18 7.12 -6.73 14.71
C MET A 18 5.82 -7.03 15.48
N GLN A 19 4.74 -6.30 15.22
CA GLN A 19 3.44 -6.51 15.88
C GLN A 19 2.80 -7.81 15.40
N ASN A 20 3.12 -8.23 14.17
CA ASN A 20 2.60 -9.45 13.55
C ASN A 20 3.46 -10.71 13.80
N LEU A 21 4.48 -10.61 14.66
CA LEU A 21 5.34 -11.72 15.07
C LEU A 21 5.07 -12.11 16.53
N LEU A 22 4.65 -13.36 16.75
CA LEU A 22 4.58 -13.93 18.10
C LEU A 22 5.96 -14.46 18.49
N VAL A 23 6.41 -14.10 19.68
CA VAL A 23 7.74 -14.46 20.21
C VAL A 23 7.58 -15.07 21.59
N SER A 24 8.28 -16.18 21.86
CA SER A 24 8.36 -16.76 23.20
C SER A 24 9.33 -16.00 24.11
N ASP A 25 9.30 -16.30 25.40
CA ASP A 25 10.10 -15.61 26.43
C ASP A 25 11.63 -15.68 26.18
N ASP A 26 12.09 -16.66 25.40
CA ASP A 26 13.49 -16.83 24.99
C ASP A 26 13.86 -16.07 23.70
N GLY A 27 12.92 -15.35 23.09
CA GLY A 27 13.13 -14.62 21.85
C GLY A 27 12.88 -15.43 20.57
N THR A 28 12.39 -16.67 20.66
CA THR A 28 12.10 -17.50 19.48
C THR A 28 10.77 -17.08 18.83
N VAL A 29 10.75 -16.88 17.50
CA VAL A 29 9.49 -16.61 16.77
C VAL A 29 8.64 -17.89 16.74
N THR A 30 7.45 -17.83 17.31
CA THR A 30 6.52 -18.96 17.46
C THR A 30 5.35 -18.91 16.47
N GLY A 31 5.06 -17.74 15.91
CA GLY A 31 3.96 -17.58 14.96
C GLY A 31 4.03 -16.27 14.19
N ILE A 32 3.37 -16.26 13.05
CA ILE A 32 3.09 -15.06 12.24
C ILE A 32 1.58 -14.94 12.18
N ILE A 33 1.05 -13.79 12.56
CA ILE A 33 -0.38 -13.50 12.61
C ILE A 33 -0.75 -12.37 11.64
N ASP A 34 -2.05 -12.09 11.51
CA ASP A 34 -2.61 -11.06 10.62
C ASP A 34 -2.40 -11.29 9.11
N TRP A 35 -2.75 -12.50 8.66
CA TRP A 35 -2.69 -12.91 7.25
C TRP A 35 -3.81 -12.32 6.37
N ASN A 36 -4.60 -11.38 6.88
CA ASN A 36 -5.79 -10.88 6.18
C ASN A 36 -5.46 -10.05 4.93
N ARG A 37 -4.19 -9.60 4.79
CA ARG A 37 -3.72 -8.70 3.72
C ARG A 37 -2.75 -9.35 2.73
N VAL A 38 -2.73 -10.68 2.67
CA VAL A 38 -1.71 -11.43 1.91
C VAL A 38 -1.94 -11.31 0.41
N MET A 39 -0.85 -11.05 -0.33
CA MET A 39 -0.88 -10.97 -1.78
C MET A 39 -0.14 -12.12 -2.44
N ALA A 40 -0.67 -12.64 -3.55
CA ALA A 40 0.06 -13.54 -4.44
C ALA A 40 1.03 -12.71 -5.31
N MET A 41 2.34 -12.79 -5.03
CA MET A 41 3.36 -11.99 -5.73
C MET A 41 4.30 -12.86 -6.56
N PRO A 42 4.84 -12.34 -7.68
CA PRO A 42 5.95 -12.97 -8.37
C PRO A 42 7.11 -13.23 -7.40
N ARG A 43 7.81 -14.37 -7.54
CA ARG A 43 8.91 -14.75 -6.62
C ARG A 43 9.96 -13.66 -6.41
N CYS A 44 10.23 -12.80 -7.39
CA CYS A 44 11.20 -11.71 -7.29
C CYS A 44 10.77 -10.55 -6.38
N VAL A 45 9.47 -10.45 -6.03
CA VAL A 45 8.88 -9.37 -5.23
C VAL A 45 8.16 -9.91 -3.98
N GLY A 46 7.94 -11.22 -3.90
CA GLY A 46 7.28 -11.93 -2.81
C GLY A 46 8.21 -12.35 -1.67
N ALA A 47 8.41 -13.66 -1.49
CA ALA A 47 9.14 -14.24 -0.36
C ALA A 47 10.64 -13.90 -0.27
N THR A 48 11.23 -13.30 -1.31
CA THR A 48 12.62 -12.80 -1.28
C THR A 48 12.70 -11.30 -0.98
N ALA A 49 11.56 -10.61 -0.85
CA ALA A 49 11.55 -9.23 -0.42
C ALA A 49 11.92 -9.15 1.07
N ILE A 50 12.83 -8.24 1.41
CA ILE A 50 13.22 -8.00 2.79
C ILE A 50 11.96 -7.55 3.58
N PRO A 51 11.68 -8.09 4.78
CA PRO A 51 10.57 -7.64 5.62
C PRO A 51 10.55 -6.11 5.83
N VAL A 52 9.36 -5.52 6.03
CA VAL A 52 9.18 -4.05 6.10
C VAL A 52 10.03 -3.47 7.23
N PHE A 53 10.03 -4.10 8.40
CA PHE A 53 10.80 -3.65 9.57
C PHE A 53 12.32 -3.67 9.35
N LEU A 54 12.86 -4.46 8.42
CA LEU A 54 14.29 -4.48 8.07
C LEU A 54 14.64 -3.50 6.94
N ARG A 55 13.64 -2.94 6.26
CA ARG A 55 13.84 -1.95 5.18
C ARG A 55 13.53 -0.53 5.60
N ARG A 56 12.74 -0.34 6.64
CA ARG A 56 12.21 0.95 7.09
C ARG A 56 13.30 2.02 7.27
N ASP A 57 14.51 1.62 7.64
CA ASP A 57 15.61 2.56 7.84
C ASP A 57 16.27 3.01 6.52
N TRP A 58 16.18 2.21 5.45
CA TRP A 58 17.03 2.35 4.25
C TRP A 58 16.24 2.54 2.95
N LEU A 59 14.93 2.25 2.94
CA LEU A 59 14.07 2.29 1.77
C LEU A 59 12.75 3.01 2.09
N PRO A 60 12.49 4.19 1.51
CA PRO A 60 11.18 4.83 1.55
C PRO A 60 10.13 3.92 0.89
N GLU A 61 8.92 3.84 1.47
CA GLU A 61 7.77 3.08 0.94
C GLU A 61 7.52 3.36 -0.57
N SER A 62 7.73 4.61 -0.98
CA SER A 62 7.57 5.06 -2.37
C SER A 62 8.49 4.36 -3.37
N MET A 63 9.70 3.96 -2.95
CA MET A 63 10.70 3.35 -3.84
C MET A 63 10.31 1.92 -4.25
N LEU A 64 9.55 1.21 -3.41
CA LEU A 64 8.99 -0.09 -3.76
C LEU A 64 7.92 0.04 -4.85
N MET A 65 7.10 1.09 -4.81
CA MET A 65 6.09 1.35 -5.84
C MET A 65 6.74 1.65 -7.19
N ASP A 66 7.81 2.45 -7.21
CA ASP A 66 8.55 2.77 -8.44
C ASP A 66 9.20 1.52 -9.05
N ALA A 67 9.83 0.67 -8.22
CA ALA A 67 10.42 -0.58 -8.68
C ALA A 67 9.37 -1.59 -9.21
N MET A 68 8.15 -1.53 -8.68
CA MET A 68 7.05 -2.39 -9.12
C MET A 68 6.40 -1.91 -10.44
N ALA A 69 6.48 -0.61 -10.75
CA ALA A 69 5.91 -0.05 -11.98
C ALA A 69 6.54 -0.61 -13.27
N GLU A 70 7.78 -1.12 -13.20
CA GLU A 70 8.45 -1.75 -14.34
C GLU A 70 7.95 -3.19 -14.63
N TYR A 71 7.20 -3.80 -13.72
CA TYR A 71 6.70 -5.18 -13.87
C TYR A 71 5.23 -5.20 -14.28
N THR A 72 4.95 -5.76 -15.46
CA THR A 72 3.60 -5.84 -16.04
C THR A 72 2.59 -6.54 -15.13
N ASP A 73 3.03 -7.49 -14.31
CA ASP A 73 2.17 -8.26 -13.41
C ASP A 73 1.84 -7.49 -12.12
N ALA A 74 2.60 -6.45 -11.79
CA ALA A 74 2.41 -5.62 -10.60
C ALA A 74 1.46 -4.43 -10.84
N ARG A 75 0.97 -4.24 -12.07
CA ARG A 75 -0.01 -3.19 -12.43
C ARG A 75 -1.28 -3.21 -11.57
N TYR A 76 -1.74 -4.41 -11.20
CA TYR A 76 -2.90 -4.58 -10.33
C TYR A 76 -2.60 -4.30 -8.85
N MET A 77 -1.33 -4.36 -8.44
CA MET A 77 -0.89 -4.17 -7.05
C MET A 77 -0.61 -2.72 -6.70
N LEU A 78 -0.39 -1.82 -7.67
CA LEU A 78 -0.10 -0.41 -7.40
C LEU A 78 -1.32 0.36 -6.87
N LYS A 79 -2.53 -0.10 -7.20
CA LYS A 79 -3.80 0.48 -6.74
C LYS A 79 -4.42 -0.31 -5.58
N SER A 80 -4.04 -1.58 -5.38
CA SER A 80 -4.55 -2.43 -4.29
C SER A 80 -4.46 -1.77 -2.90
N PRO A 81 -3.35 -1.13 -2.50
CA PRO A 81 -3.26 -0.47 -1.20
C PRO A 81 -4.29 0.65 -0.99
N ILE A 82 -4.70 1.33 -2.06
CA ILE A 82 -5.67 2.43 -2.01
C ILE A 82 -7.07 1.88 -1.89
N TYR A 83 -7.43 0.88 -2.70
CA TYR A 83 -8.73 0.21 -2.59
C TYR A 83 -8.90 -0.46 -1.24
N GLU A 84 -7.84 -1.09 -0.73
CA GLU A 84 -7.84 -1.77 0.56
C GLU A 84 -7.98 -0.79 1.72
N ALA A 85 -7.18 0.28 1.76
CA ALA A 85 -7.30 1.29 2.81
C ALA A 85 -8.70 1.94 2.78
N ALA A 86 -9.19 2.29 1.59
CA ALA A 86 -10.53 2.84 1.43
C ALA A 86 -11.63 1.87 1.89
N LEU A 87 -11.53 0.57 1.58
CA LEU A 87 -12.48 -0.45 2.05
C LEU A 87 -12.42 -0.62 3.57
N ALA A 88 -11.23 -0.74 4.15
CA ALA A 88 -11.05 -0.89 5.59
C ALA A 88 -11.58 0.33 6.37
N ALA A 89 -11.33 1.54 5.87
CA ALA A 89 -11.87 2.77 6.46
C ALA A 89 -13.40 2.82 6.37
N LEU A 90 -14.00 2.34 5.27
CA LEU A 90 -15.46 2.29 5.11
C LEU A 90 -16.12 1.23 6.01
N GLU A 91 -15.43 0.13 6.29
CA GLU A 91 -15.93 -0.95 7.17
C GLU A 91 -15.66 -0.69 8.67
N GLY A 92 -14.88 0.34 9.00
CA GLY A 92 -14.58 0.77 10.37
C GLY A 92 -13.44 -0.01 11.04
N ASP A 93 -12.69 -0.81 10.28
CA ASP A 93 -11.53 -1.60 10.75
C ASP A 93 -10.19 -1.04 10.20
N GLY A 94 -10.24 0.13 9.56
CA GLY A 94 -9.11 0.76 8.90
C GLY A 94 -8.75 2.13 9.46
N ASP A 95 -7.50 2.53 9.22
CA ASP A 95 -7.03 3.89 9.50
C ASP A 95 -7.46 4.83 8.36
N GLU A 96 -8.37 5.76 8.70
CA GLU A 96 -8.84 6.79 7.79
C GLU A 96 -7.68 7.68 7.31
N GLU A 97 -6.68 7.93 8.15
CA GLU A 97 -5.51 8.74 7.82
C GLU A 97 -4.62 8.03 6.79
N ASP A 98 -4.41 6.72 6.94
CA ASP A 98 -3.68 5.89 5.97
C ASP A 98 -4.34 5.90 4.59
N SER A 99 -5.68 5.85 4.57
CA SER A 99 -6.48 5.93 3.34
C SER A 99 -6.29 7.26 2.62
N VAL A 100 -6.32 8.36 3.37
CA VAL A 100 -6.11 9.71 2.82
C VAL A 100 -4.67 9.87 2.34
N ASN A 101 -3.68 9.44 3.13
CA ASN A 101 -2.25 9.48 2.79
C ASN A 101 -1.99 8.79 1.44
N LYS A 102 -2.51 7.57 1.27
CA LYS A 102 -2.32 6.78 0.05
C LYS A 102 -2.94 7.43 -1.19
N VAL A 103 -4.12 8.06 -1.06
CA VAL A 103 -4.75 8.82 -2.14
C VAL A 103 -3.93 10.06 -2.49
N PHE A 104 -3.46 10.80 -1.48
CA PHE A 104 -2.63 12.00 -1.65
C PHE A 104 -1.33 11.71 -2.39
N MET A 105 -0.64 10.63 -2.03
CA MET A 105 0.61 10.22 -2.69
C MET A 105 0.44 9.95 -4.19
N LYS A 106 -0.77 9.60 -4.66
CA LYS A 106 -1.03 9.35 -6.08
C LYS A 106 -1.47 10.56 -6.89
N ILE A 107 -1.74 11.70 -6.24
CA ILE A 107 -2.15 12.93 -6.93
C ILE A 107 -0.99 13.92 -6.80
N PRO A 108 -0.16 14.10 -7.85
CA PRO A 108 1.03 14.95 -7.80
C PRO A 108 0.74 16.38 -7.33
N GLU A 109 -0.43 16.91 -7.68
CA GLU A 109 -0.85 18.27 -7.29
C GLU A 109 -1.13 18.42 -5.78
N LEU A 110 -1.30 17.31 -5.05
CA LEU A 110 -1.54 17.31 -3.60
C LEU A 110 -0.28 17.05 -2.78
N GLN A 111 0.80 16.51 -3.38
CA GLN A 111 2.02 16.11 -2.66
C GLN A 111 2.76 17.28 -2.00
N LEU A 112 2.53 18.51 -2.45
CA LEU A 112 3.13 19.72 -1.89
C LEU A 112 2.21 20.47 -0.91
N LEU A 113 1.01 19.93 -0.66
CA LEU A 113 0.02 20.56 0.20
C LEU A 113 0.07 19.95 1.60
N ASP A 114 -0.21 20.79 2.60
CA ASP A 114 -0.47 20.32 3.96
C ASP A 114 -1.80 19.55 3.96
N GLN A 115 -1.72 18.26 4.21
CA GLN A 115 -2.85 17.35 4.21
C GLN A 115 -3.85 17.66 5.32
N ALA A 116 -3.37 18.01 6.52
CA ALA A 116 -4.25 18.31 7.65
C ALA A 116 -5.05 19.59 7.39
N GLU A 117 -4.41 20.61 6.81
CA GLU A 117 -5.08 21.85 6.42
C GLU A 117 -6.07 21.62 5.27
N LEU A 118 -5.71 20.80 4.28
CA LEU A 118 -6.62 20.46 3.18
C LEU A 118 -7.86 19.71 3.68
N CYS A 119 -7.70 18.71 4.55
CA CYS A 119 -8.82 17.99 5.16
C CYS A 119 -9.74 18.91 5.96
N LYS A 120 -9.18 19.85 6.74
CA LYS A 120 -9.97 20.85 7.47
C LYS A 120 -10.82 21.72 6.54
N ARG A 121 -10.25 22.17 5.42
CA ARG A 121 -10.98 23.01 4.45
C ARG A 121 -12.10 22.26 3.75
N ILE A 122 -11.88 20.99 3.43
CA ILE A 122 -12.92 20.13 2.86
C ILE A 122 -14.03 19.89 3.90
N GLY A 123 -13.68 19.56 5.15
CA GLY A 123 -14.66 19.38 6.23
C GLY A 123 -15.45 20.64 6.60
N ALA A 124 -14.91 21.82 6.33
CA ALA A 124 -15.59 23.11 6.51
C ALA A 124 -16.54 23.49 5.34
N GLY A 125 -16.64 22.65 4.30
CA GLY A 125 -17.46 22.86 3.12
C GLY A 125 -16.77 23.73 2.07
N TRP A 126 -15.88 23.11 1.29
CA TRP A 126 -15.18 23.74 0.17
C TRP A 126 -15.59 23.09 -1.17
N PRO A 127 -16.69 23.53 -1.80
CA PRO A 127 -17.30 22.82 -2.93
C PRO A 127 -16.40 22.68 -4.15
N ALA A 128 -15.55 23.69 -4.41
CA ALA A 128 -14.60 23.65 -5.52
C ALA A 128 -13.48 22.62 -5.27
N GLY A 129 -13.00 22.52 -4.02
CA GLY A 129 -12.02 21.53 -3.60
C GLY A 129 -12.59 20.12 -3.64
N GLU A 130 -13.79 19.91 -3.12
CA GLU A 130 -14.50 18.63 -3.18
C GLU A 130 -14.69 18.15 -4.62
N LYS A 131 -15.15 19.03 -5.52
CA LYS A 131 -15.33 18.70 -6.94
C LYS A 131 -14.01 18.35 -7.62
N PHE A 132 -12.92 19.07 -7.29
CA PHE A 132 -11.59 18.77 -7.80
C PHE A 132 -11.08 17.41 -7.33
N LEU A 133 -11.16 17.15 -6.01
CA LEU A 133 -10.74 15.89 -5.41
C LEU A 133 -11.55 14.72 -5.95
N ALA A 134 -12.88 14.84 -6.05
CA ALA A 134 -13.73 13.79 -6.61
C ALA A 134 -13.30 13.39 -8.03
N LYS A 135 -12.96 14.39 -8.89
CA LYS A 135 -12.46 14.12 -10.24
C LYS A 135 -11.11 13.38 -10.22
N LYS A 136 -10.17 13.86 -9.41
CA LYS A 136 -8.80 13.29 -9.34
C LYS A 136 -8.79 11.90 -8.73
N ILE A 137 -9.54 11.67 -7.66
CA ILE A 137 -9.72 10.35 -7.05
C ILE A 137 -10.33 9.40 -8.07
N ALA A 138 -11.38 9.82 -8.79
CA ALA A 138 -11.96 8.99 -9.83
C ALA A 138 -10.97 8.66 -10.96
N GLU A 139 -10.08 9.58 -11.34
CA GLU A 139 -9.00 9.31 -12.30
C GLU A 139 -7.99 8.28 -11.77
N VAL A 140 -7.57 8.40 -10.51
CA VAL A 140 -6.66 7.46 -9.84
C VAL A 140 -7.27 6.06 -9.74
N LEU A 141 -8.58 5.97 -9.45
CA LEU A 141 -9.32 4.71 -9.27
C LEU A 141 -9.90 4.13 -10.57
N LYS A 142 -9.60 4.69 -11.74
CA LYS A 142 -10.03 4.08 -13.02
C LYS A 142 -9.35 2.70 -13.20
N PRO A 143 -10.09 1.65 -13.59
CA PRO A 143 -9.50 0.40 -14.04
C PRO A 143 -8.60 0.65 -15.26
N GLU A 144 -7.46 -0.05 -15.32
CA GLU A 144 -6.52 -0.05 -16.47
C GLU A 144 -6.81 -1.16 -17.48
#